data_AF-A0A0N0MG93-F1
#
_entry.id   AF-A0A0N0MG93-F1
#
_cell.length_a   1.000
_cell.length_b   1.000
_cell.length_c   1.000
_cell.angle_alpha   90.00
_cell.angle_beta   90.00
_cell.angle_gamma   90.00
#
_symmetry.space_group_name_H-M   'P 1'
#
loop_
_entity.id
_entity.type
_entity.pdbx_description
1 polymer ?
#
loop_
_entity_poly.entity_id
_entity_poly.type
_entity_poly.pdbx_seq_one_letter_code
_entity_poly.pdbx_strand_id
1 'polypeptide(L)'
;MLPFESSHELAVADALVAAGRAFEKPLRFDAEQDLVFPDFILQDTARSAGYPMEVFGRMDEAYAVRRARKESYYDATFGEGGWWSWDATTGSRIPAFPPARKGATLS
;
A
#
# COMPACT_ATOMS: atom_id res chain seq x y z
N MET A 1 -17.39 -0.32 12.50
CA MET A 1 -16.79 -1.36 11.66
C MET A 1 -15.77 -0.64 10.78
N LEU A 2 -14.47 -0.93 10.91
CA LEU A 2 -13.45 -0.33 10.03
C LEU A 2 -13.56 -1.00 8.65
N PRO A 3 -13.46 -0.27 7.53
CA PRO A 3 -13.69 -0.83 6.19
C PRO A 3 -12.46 -1.60 5.69
N PHE A 4 -12.00 -2.63 6.39
CA PHE A 4 -10.90 -3.50 5.95
C PHE A 4 -11.43 -4.72 5.22
N GLU A 5 -10.86 -5.00 4.05
CA GLU A 5 -11.33 -6.07 3.17
C GLU A 5 -10.62 -7.40 3.45
N SER A 6 -9.56 -7.38 4.27
CA SER A 6 -8.87 -8.56 4.77
C SER A 6 -8.19 -8.34 6.13
N SER A 7 -7.91 -9.43 6.84
CA SER A 7 -7.09 -9.41 8.06
C SER A 7 -5.65 -8.96 7.80
N HIS A 8 -5.14 -9.15 6.58
CA HIS A 8 -3.81 -8.68 6.18
C HIS A 8 -3.75 -7.14 6.10
N GLU A 9 -4.79 -6.51 5.54
CA GLU A 9 -4.89 -5.05 5.57
C GLU A 9 -4.97 -4.52 7.01
N LEU A 10 -5.74 -5.18 7.87
CA LEU A 10 -5.81 -4.79 9.29
C LEU A 10 -4.43 -4.88 9.96
N ALA A 11 -3.67 -5.96 9.71
CA ALA A 11 -2.32 -6.11 10.26
C ALA A 11 -1.36 -5.00 9.80
N VAL A 12 -1.45 -4.59 8.53
CA VAL A 12 -0.67 -3.45 8.01
C VAL A 12 -1.09 -2.15 8.67
N ALA A 13 -2.40 -1.90 8.79
CA ALA A 13 -2.91 -0.70 9.44
C ALA A 13 -2.46 -0.60 10.90
N ASP A 14 -2.56 -1.69 11.67
CA ASP A 14 -2.11 -1.75 13.06
C ASP A 14 -0.60 -1.48 13.16
N ALA A 15 0.20 -2.04 12.25
CA ALA A 15 1.65 -1.82 12.21
C ALA A 15 2.00 -0.36 11.85
N LEU A 16 1.26 0.27 10.92
CA LEU A 16 1.41 1.68 10.57
C LEU A 16 1.07 2.60 11.75
N VAL A 17 -0.04 2.31 12.44
CA VAL A 17 -0.46 3.05 13.65
C VAL A 17 0.58 2.90 14.77
N ALA A 18 1.04 1.68 15.04
CA ALA A 18 2.06 1.41 16.06
C ALA A 18 3.39 2.14 15.76
N ALA A 19 3.72 2.31 14.48
CA ALA A 19 4.89 3.05 14.02
C ALA A 19 4.67 4.57 13.90
N GLY A 20 3.48 5.09 14.27
CA GLY A 20 3.16 6.52 14.23
C GLY A 20 3.17 7.12 12.82
N ARG A 21 2.86 6.32 11.79
CA ARG A 21 2.91 6.75 10.39
C ARG A 21 1.68 7.55 10.00
N ALA A 22 1.85 8.55 9.13
CA ALA A 22 0.74 9.21 8.47
C ALA A 22 0.40 8.49 7.16
N PHE A 23 -0.83 7.98 7.06
CA PHE A 23 -1.29 7.25 5.88
C PHE A 23 -2.77 7.49 5.60
N GLU A 24 -3.15 7.26 4.35
CA GLU A 24 -4.53 7.27 3.89
C GLU A 24 -4.93 5.87 3.41
N LYS A 25 -6.20 5.52 3.62
CA LYS A 25 -6.85 4.37 3.00
C LYS A 25 -7.85 4.87 1.96
N PRO A 26 -7.58 4.75 0.65
CA PRO A 26 -8.49 5.18 -0.39
C PRO A 26 -9.87 4.51 -0.24
N LEU A 27 -10.94 5.32 -0.20
CA LEU A 27 -12.30 4.82 -0.25
C LEU A 27 -12.63 4.43 -1.70
N ARG A 28 -13.20 3.24 -1.90
CA ARG A 28 -13.58 2.73 -3.23
C ARG A 28 -14.98 3.21 -3.68
N PHE A 29 -15.60 4.16 -2.96
CA PHE A 29 -16.94 4.63 -3.27
C PHE A 29 -16.92 5.53 -4.52
N ASP A 30 -17.63 5.08 -5.57
CA ASP A 30 -17.91 5.75 -6.85
C ASP A 30 -16.78 5.88 -7.88
N ALA A 31 -15.75 5.04 -7.79
CA ALA A 31 -14.82 4.92 -8.90
C ALA A 31 -15.39 3.97 -9.97
N GLU A 32 -15.40 4.43 -11.24
CA GLU A 32 -15.60 3.58 -12.41
C GLU A 32 -14.76 2.30 -12.25
N GLN A 33 -15.32 1.15 -12.64
CA GLN A 33 -14.83 -0.20 -12.30
C GLN A 33 -13.36 -0.50 -12.67
N ASP A 34 -12.68 0.42 -13.36
CA ASP A 34 -11.30 0.33 -13.85
C ASP A 34 -10.25 1.12 -13.04
N LEU A 35 -10.62 1.90 -12.01
CA LEU A 35 -9.63 2.58 -11.18
C LEU A 35 -9.04 1.63 -10.11
N VAL A 36 -7.77 1.26 -10.30
CA VAL A 36 -7.00 0.47 -9.33
C VAL A 36 -6.50 1.41 -8.23
N PHE A 37 -7.02 1.25 -7.00
CA PHE A 37 -6.53 1.98 -5.84
C PHE A 37 -5.61 1.10 -4.98
N PRO A 38 -4.49 1.66 -4.49
CA PRO A 38 -3.69 1.00 -3.46
C PRO A 38 -4.46 0.86 -2.16
N ASP A 39 -4.10 -0.15 -1.38
CA ASP A 39 -4.73 -0.39 -0.07
C ASP A 39 -4.34 0.68 0.95
N PHE A 40 -3.12 1.21 0.85
CA PHE A 40 -2.62 2.32 1.68
C PHE A 40 -1.78 3.30 0.86
N ILE A 41 -1.75 4.56 1.28
CA ILE A 41 -0.83 5.57 0.77
C ILE A 41 -0.13 6.24 1.95
N LEU A 42 1.20 6.12 2.05
CA LEU A 42 1.97 6.83 3.05
C LEU A 42 2.11 8.30 2.67
N GLN A 43 1.70 9.19 3.57
CA GLN A 43 1.71 10.65 3.35
C GLN A 43 2.93 11.33 3.98
N ASP A 44 3.62 10.63 4.88
CA ASP A 44 4.77 11.17 5.60
C ASP A 44 6.11 10.93 4.90
N THR A 45 6.14 10.44 3.66
CA THR A 45 7.41 10.17 2.96
C THR A 45 8.00 11.43 2.31
N ALA A 46 9.19 11.29 1.73
CA ALA A 46 9.79 12.36 0.92
C ALA A 46 9.01 12.61 -0.39
N ARG A 47 8.21 11.65 -0.87
CA ARG A 47 7.36 11.82 -2.06
C ARG A 47 6.15 12.69 -1.71
N SER A 48 5.94 13.76 -2.48
CA SER A 48 4.80 14.65 -2.34
C SER A 48 3.47 14.05 -2.80
N ALA A 49 3.51 13.11 -3.75
CA ALA A 49 2.34 12.41 -4.27
C ALA A 49 1.89 11.23 -3.38
N GLY A 50 2.49 11.07 -2.20
CA GLY A 50 2.34 9.88 -1.37
C GLY A 50 3.17 8.69 -1.86
N TYR A 51 3.26 7.65 -1.03
CA TYR A 51 3.96 6.40 -1.37
C TYR A 51 2.98 5.22 -1.22
N PRO A 52 2.38 4.75 -2.33
CA PRO A 52 1.35 3.72 -2.31
C PRO A 52 1.88 2.34 -1.93
N MET A 53 1.05 1.59 -1.20
CA MET A 53 1.28 0.21 -0.78
C MET A 53 0.14 -0.70 -1.24
N GLU A 54 0.49 -1.83 -1.81
CA GLU A 54 -0.45 -2.90 -2.17
C GLU A 54 -0.28 -4.13 -1.25
N VAL A 55 -1.38 -4.71 -0.78
CA VAL A 55 -1.39 -5.94 0.02
C VAL A 55 -1.94 -7.11 -0.80
N PHE A 56 -1.06 -8.05 -1.15
CA PHE A 56 -1.42 -9.26 -1.86
C PHE A 56 -1.78 -10.38 -0.87
N GLY A 57 -3.07 -10.70 -0.75
CA GLY A 57 -3.57 -11.64 0.27
C GLY A 57 -4.40 -12.83 -0.24
N ARG A 58 -4.50 -13.07 -1.56
CA ARG A 58 -5.30 -14.18 -2.14
C ARG A 58 -4.45 -15.07 -3.04
N MET A 59 -4.57 -16.38 -2.90
CA MET A 59 -3.81 -17.40 -3.67
C MET A 59 -4.66 -18.13 -4.74
N ASP A 60 -5.56 -17.44 -5.44
CA ASP A 60 -6.30 -18.11 -6.53
C ASP A 60 -5.45 -18.23 -7.81
N GLU A 61 -5.85 -19.09 -8.75
CA GLU A 61 -5.12 -19.32 -10.01
C GLU A 61 -4.99 -18.05 -10.88
N ALA A 62 -5.81 -17.02 -10.58
CA ALA A 62 -5.72 -15.68 -11.16
C ALA A 62 -4.73 -14.76 -10.45
N TYR A 63 -4.07 -15.20 -9.38
CA TYR A 63 -3.18 -14.40 -8.55
C TYR A 63 -2.02 -13.80 -9.34
N ALA A 64 -1.28 -14.65 -10.08
CA ALA A 64 -0.12 -14.20 -10.84
C ALA A 64 -0.51 -13.16 -11.92
N VAL A 65 -1.62 -13.40 -12.63
CA VAL A 65 -2.11 -12.49 -13.69
C VAL A 65 -2.60 -11.16 -13.10
N ARG A 66 -3.37 -11.20 -12.01
CA ARG A 66 -3.84 -9.98 -11.33
C ARG A 66 -2.68 -9.20 -10.74
N ARG A 67 -1.70 -9.88 -10.16
CA ARG A 67 -0.49 -9.27 -9.61
C ARG A 67 0.33 -8.58 -10.70
N ALA A 68 0.63 -9.26 -11.80
CA ALA A 68 1.38 -8.65 -12.90
C ALA A 68 0.67 -7.42 -13.49
N ARG A 69 -0.67 -7.46 -13.59
CA ARG A 69 -1.47 -6.29 -14.02
C ARG A 69 -1.35 -5.13 -13.03
N LYS A 70 -1.42 -5.39 -11.72
CA LYS A 70 -1.25 -4.37 -10.68
C LYS A 70 0.16 -3.79 -10.69
N GLU A 71 1.18 -4.64 -10.74
CA GLU A 71 2.59 -4.23 -10.86
C GLU A 71 2.79 -3.31 -12.07
N SER A 72 2.34 -3.73 -13.25
CA SER A 72 2.44 -2.91 -14.47
C SER A 72 1.68 -1.58 -14.36
N TYR A 73 0.51 -1.57 -13.73
CA TYR A 73 -0.25 -0.34 -13.50
C TYR A 73 0.49 0.60 -12.54
N TYR A 74 1.01 0.07 -11.44
CA TYR A 74 1.73 0.86 -10.44
C TYR A 74 3.04 1.42 -10.99
N ASP A 75 3.80 0.63 -11.75
CA ASP A 75 5.02 1.10 -12.41
C ASP A 75 4.72 2.22 -13.42
N ALA A 76 3.62 2.10 -14.19
CA ALA A 76 3.19 3.14 -15.12
C ALA A 76 2.68 4.41 -14.41
N THR A 77 2.04 4.27 -13.24
CA THR A 77 1.38 5.39 -12.54
C THR A 77 2.32 6.13 -11.58
N PHE A 78 3.17 5.41 -10.84
CA PHE A 78 4.02 5.97 -9.78
C PHE A 78 5.52 5.90 -10.10
N GLY A 79 5.88 5.26 -11.21
CA GLY A 79 7.25 4.95 -11.61
C GLY A 79 7.77 3.68 -10.93
N GLU A 80 8.74 3.03 -11.58
CA GLU A 80 9.47 1.91 -10.99
C GLU A 80 10.12 2.32 -9.66
N GLY A 81 9.85 1.56 -8.60
CA GLY A 81 10.28 1.90 -7.23
C GLY A 81 9.53 3.10 -6.60
N GLY A 82 8.42 3.53 -7.20
CA GLY A 82 7.51 4.55 -6.68
C GLY A 82 6.37 4.02 -5.83
N TRP A 83 6.29 2.71 -5.68
CA TRP A 83 5.29 1.98 -4.91
C TRP A 83 5.96 0.76 -4.26
N TRP A 84 5.31 0.17 -3.26
CA TRP A 84 5.81 -1.02 -2.57
C TRP A 84 4.67 -1.97 -2.27
N SER A 85 4.97 -3.22 -1.97
CA SER A 85 3.95 -4.22 -1.70
C SER A 85 4.37 -5.21 -0.64
N TRP A 86 3.36 -5.87 -0.06
CA TRP A 86 3.54 -7.03 0.77
C TRP A 86 2.79 -8.21 0.18
N ASP A 87 3.50 -9.31 -0.02
CA ASP A 87 2.89 -10.59 -0.37
C ASP A 87 2.68 -11.44 0.89
N ALA A 88 1.48 -11.31 1.47
CA ALA A 88 1.08 -12.05 2.66
C ALA A 88 0.93 -13.56 2.40
N THR A 89 0.80 -13.98 1.14
CA THR A 89 0.64 -15.40 0.77
C THR A 89 1.93 -16.21 0.96
N THR A 90 3.07 -15.53 0.97
CA THR A 90 4.39 -16.16 1.15
C THR A 90 4.72 -16.51 2.60
N GLY A 91 3.86 -16.14 3.57
CA GLY A 91 4.17 -16.24 5.00
C GLY A 91 5.29 -15.29 5.46
N SER A 92 5.71 -14.36 4.59
CA SER A 92 6.69 -13.33 4.94
C SER A 92 6.11 -12.31 5.92
N ARG A 93 6.99 -11.70 6.70
CA ARG A 93 6.62 -10.54 7.54
C ARG A 93 6.33 -9.34 6.66
N ILE A 94 5.53 -8.41 7.18
CA ILE A 94 5.34 -7.09 6.56
C ILE A 94 6.74 -6.45 6.35
N PRO A 95 7.06 -5.99 5.12
CA PRO A 95 8.35 -5.40 4.82
C PRO A 95 8.56 -4.10 5.60
N ALA A 96 9.82 -3.70 5.75
CA ALA A 96 10.15 -2.42 6.38
C ALA A 96 9.48 -1.27 5.62
N PHE A 97 8.86 -0.36 6.37
CA PHE A 97 8.15 0.76 5.77
C PHE A 97 9.14 1.74 5.11
N PRO A 98 8.79 2.33 3.96
CA PRO A 98 9.54 3.42 3.38
C PRO A 98 9.82 4.51 4.41
N PRO A 99 11.01 5.14 4.36
CA PRO A 99 11.41 6.11 5.37
C PRO A 99 10.44 7.29 5.40
N ALA A 100 10.00 7.65 6.60
CA ALA A 100 9.34 8.93 6.81
C ALA A 100 10.33 10.06 6.49
N ARG A 101 9.81 11.17 5.99
CA ARG A 101 10.52 12.42 5.84
C ARG A 101 11.07 12.75 7.22
N LYS A 102 12.40 12.87 7.32
CA LYS A 102 13.01 13.42 8.52
C LYS A 102 12.37 14.79 8.71
N GLY A 103 11.67 15.00 9.81
CA GLY A 103 11.24 16.32 10.20
C GLY A 103 12.48 17.21 10.10
N ALA A 104 12.37 18.35 9.42
CA ALA A 104 13.37 19.38 9.57
C ALA A 104 13.43 19.65 11.07
N THR A 105 14.46 19.13 11.75
CA THR A 105 14.79 19.57 13.08
C THR A 105 14.93 21.07 12.94
N LEU A 106 13.98 21.80 13.55
CA LEU A 106 14.14 23.23 13.75
C LEU A 106 15.38 23.36 14.64
N SER A 107 16.52 23.59 14.00
CA SER A 107 17.76 24.05 14.63
C SER A 107 17.77 25.57 14.64
#